data_AF-F4KU45-F1
#
_entry.id   AF-F4KU45-F1
#
_cell.length_a   1.000
_cell.length_b   1.000
_cell.length_c   1.000
_cell.angle_alpha   90.00
_cell.angle_beta   90.00
_cell.angle_gamma   90.00
#
_symmetry.space_group_name_H-M   'P 1'
#
loop_
_entity.id
_entity.type
_entity.pdbx_description
1 polymer ?
#
loop_
_entity_poly.entity_id
_entity_poly.type
_entity_poly.pdbx_seq_one_letter_code
_entity_poly.pdbx_strand_id
1 'polypeptide(L)'
;MTDPVFFAEIRKLIATDSLESVMAKLREALKDSSYFNEVLQQSGRFQHIRREIRLGLTSHSDATLTQNQIRFGLLDLLSEIETQGKTTLPRELTQNLLTQEATWTEFLREEFRGVLNISVGRSSTQIISEYGWLIAEILRKLLTTQSDNSQPLRTFSYMTEAWQSTLRYLCYIQIGQLLRNPGADQNPALVEFLTLQKNDSPSTEREAHFDYLSLLLDLVDYGKASSPFMPELPGFVLELADTNSDLYSVATFLDQHRRRLLAGQIPTAELPELMDEYLTALIHWLRKIAFLALYRLVSIKEIYLNYRIGGIQRFVHLFGELHSFYNEAASDEEYSEKSIKEKFTYNQSVLLFRGRDVEQCLENIGDPNTFISLSPLLIDQSVFSGKPTQTPEIYYFTGSTSDWRQVSYAHFKNELPLSQGFLPSNKSLTIQFQNRDHPKLNGLHKHLKEVFEPLTRVRP
;
A
#
# COMPACT_ATOMS: atom_id res chain seq x y z
N MET A 1 -25.79 5.56 26.21
CA MET A 1 -24.49 6.25 26.17
C MET A 1 -23.64 5.69 27.28
N THR A 2 -22.60 4.96 26.91
CA THR A 2 -21.67 4.32 27.84
C THR A 2 -20.74 5.37 28.46
N ASP A 3 -20.49 5.21 29.76
CA ASP A 3 -19.69 6.10 30.61
C ASP A 3 -18.22 6.16 30.13
N PRO A 4 -17.59 7.34 29.98
CA PRO A 4 -16.16 7.45 29.68
C PRO A 4 -15.26 6.62 30.63
N VAL A 5 -15.68 6.47 31.89
CA VAL A 5 -14.98 5.62 32.87
C VAL A 5 -15.01 4.15 32.46
N PHE A 6 -16.12 3.68 31.88
CA PHE A 6 -16.26 2.32 31.38
C PHE A 6 -15.26 2.07 30.24
N PHE A 7 -15.14 2.98 29.27
CA PHE A 7 -14.22 2.80 28.16
C PHE A 7 -12.75 2.86 28.56
N ALA A 8 -12.39 3.76 29.47
CA ALA A 8 -11.06 3.77 30.06
C ALA A 8 -10.73 2.44 30.76
N GLU A 9 -11.71 1.84 31.46
CA GLU A 9 -11.56 0.51 32.05
C GLU A 9 -11.35 -0.57 30.98
N ILE A 10 -12.12 -0.56 29.88
CA ILE A 10 -11.94 -1.52 28.79
C ILE A 10 -10.55 -1.39 28.15
N ARG A 11 -10.09 -0.17 27.83
CA ARG A 11 -8.76 0.06 27.25
C ARG A 11 -7.65 -0.46 28.18
N LYS A 12 -7.79 -0.24 29.49
CA LYS A 12 -6.87 -0.80 30.49
C LYS A 12 -6.87 -2.33 30.49
N LEU A 13 -8.03 -2.96 30.33
CA LEU A 13 -8.14 -4.43 30.22
C LEU A 13 -7.52 -4.95 28.91
N ILE A 14 -7.65 -4.23 27.80
CA ILE A 14 -6.97 -4.56 26.53
C ILE A 14 -5.46 -4.49 26.69
N ALA A 15 -4.95 -3.41 27.29
CA ALA A 15 -3.51 -3.19 27.51
C ALA A 15 -2.88 -4.23 28.47
N THR A 16 -3.67 -4.80 29.37
CA THR A 16 -3.24 -5.85 30.32
C THR A 16 -3.58 -7.28 29.87
N ASP A 17 -3.86 -7.44 28.58
CA ASP A 17 -4.13 -8.71 27.91
C ASP A 17 -5.31 -9.53 28.49
N SER A 18 -6.31 -8.82 29.03
CA SER A 18 -7.50 -9.41 29.64
C SER A 18 -8.68 -9.48 28.67
N LEU A 19 -8.44 -10.01 27.45
CA LEU A 19 -9.40 -10.02 26.34
C LEU A 19 -10.73 -10.72 26.66
N GLU A 20 -10.72 -11.78 27.46
CA GLU A 20 -11.93 -12.48 27.88
C GLU A 20 -12.86 -11.57 28.69
N SER A 21 -12.28 -10.81 29.63
CA SER A 21 -12.99 -9.82 30.45
C SER A 21 -13.51 -8.65 29.61
N VAL A 22 -12.71 -8.20 28.63
CA VAL A 22 -13.12 -7.15 27.67
C VAL A 22 -14.36 -7.57 26.91
N MET A 23 -14.34 -8.75 26.27
CA MET A 23 -15.47 -9.25 25.48
C MET A 23 -16.72 -9.45 26.32
N ALA A 24 -16.59 -9.97 27.55
CA ALA A 24 -17.71 -10.15 28.45
C ALA A 24 -18.37 -8.81 28.83
N LYS A 25 -17.56 -7.81 29.23
CA LYS A 25 -18.06 -6.47 29.57
C LYS A 25 -18.70 -5.78 28.35
N LEU A 26 -18.07 -5.85 27.18
CA LEU A 26 -18.59 -5.25 25.96
C LEU A 26 -19.90 -5.90 25.50
N ARG A 27 -20.01 -7.23 25.58
CA ARG A 27 -21.27 -7.94 25.26
C ARG A 27 -22.42 -7.46 26.13
N GLU A 28 -22.21 -7.32 27.44
CA GLU A 28 -23.28 -6.86 28.33
C GLU A 28 -23.63 -5.39 28.07
N ALA A 29 -22.61 -4.54 27.92
CA ALA A 29 -22.82 -3.10 27.71
C ALA A 29 -23.47 -2.77 26.36
N LEU A 30 -23.24 -3.61 25.33
CA LEU A 30 -23.66 -3.36 23.96
C LEU A 30 -24.77 -4.29 23.49
N LYS A 31 -25.39 -5.11 24.35
CA LYS A 31 -26.39 -6.13 23.96
C LYS A 31 -27.56 -5.61 23.12
N ASP A 32 -27.95 -4.35 23.32
CA ASP A 32 -29.05 -3.69 22.61
C ASP A 32 -28.55 -2.70 21.52
N SER A 33 -27.26 -2.74 21.19
CA SER A 33 -26.60 -1.85 20.23
C SER A 33 -26.37 -2.53 18.87
N SER A 34 -26.30 -1.75 17.80
CA SER A 34 -25.85 -2.21 16.47
C SER A 34 -24.42 -2.78 16.50
N TYR A 35 -23.59 -2.32 17.44
CA TYR A 35 -22.21 -2.76 17.64
C TYR A 35 -22.09 -4.15 18.29
N PHE A 36 -23.19 -4.71 18.80
CA PHE A 36 -23.18 -6.02 19.47
C PHE A 36 -22.64 -7.16 18.58
N ASN A 37 -23.00 -7.13 17.30
CA ASN A 37 -22.62 -8.17 16.34
C ASN A 37 -21.11 -8.21 16.13
N GLU A 38 -20.45 -7.06 16.15
CA GLU A 38 -19.00 -6.96 15.99
C GLU A 38 -18.28 -7.51 17.22
N VAL A 39 -18.77 -7.20 18.43
CA VAL A 39 -18.26 -7.83 19.67
C VAL A 39 -18.43 -9.35 19.63
N LEU A 40 -19.58 -9.84 19.14
CA LEU A 40 -19.81 -11.27 18.97
C LEU A 40 -18.81 -11.90 18.01
N GLN A 41 -18.55 -11.25 16.87
CA GLN A 41 -17.58 -11.71 15.87
C GLN A 41 -16.17 -11.77 16.45
N GLN A 42 -15.68 -10.69 17.07
CA GLN A 42 -14.34 -10.67 17.67
C GLN A 42 -14.21 -11.69 18.80
N SER A 43 -15.27 -11.87 19.60
CA SER A 43 -15.28 -12.90 20.65
C SER A 43 -15.26 -14.32 20.06
N GLY A 44 -15.94 -14.55 18.93
CA GLY A 44 -15.86 -15.80 18.17
C GLY A 44 -14.44 -16.09 17.70
N ARG A 45 -13.76 -15.10 17.10
CA ARG A 45 -12.34 -15.19 16.70
C ARG A 45 -11.44 -15.50 17.89
N PHE A 46 -11.67 -14.85 19.03
CA PHE A 46 -10.90 -15.07 20.25
C PHE A 46 -11.07 -16.50 20.81
N GLN A 47 -12.30 -17.02 20.84
CA GLN A 47 -12.55 -18.39 21.28
C GLN A 47 -11.96 -19.43 20.32
N HIS A 48 -11.99 -19.14 19.01
CA HIS A 48 -11.35 -19.96 17.99
C HIS A 48 -9.84 -20.06 18.21
N ILE A 49 -9.13 -18.92 18.29
CA ILE A 49 -7.68 -18.95 18.47
C ILE A 49 -7.28 -19.59 19.81
N ARG A 50 -8.03 -19.36 20.90
CA ARG A 50 -7.80 -20.07 22.18
C ARG A 50 -7.98 -21.58 22.08
N ARG A 51 -8.90 -22.05 21.23
CA ARG A 51 -9.06 -23.48 20.96
C ARG A 51 -7.86 -24.02 20.20
N GLU A 52 -7.39 -23.32 19.17
CA GLU A 52 -6.23 -23.74 18.38
C GLU A 52 -4.94 -23.80 19.22
N ILE A 53 -4.70 -22.79 20.07
CA ILE A 53 -3.58 -22.78 21.03
C ILE A 53 -3.63 -24.02 21.93
N ARG A 54 -4.81 -24.32 22.52
CA ARG A 54 -4.98 -25.48 23.41
C ARG A 54 -4.76 -26.82 22.72
N LEU A 55 -5.12 -26.91 21.44
CA LEU A 55 -4.96 -28.11 20.64
C LEU A 55 -3.55 -28.22 20.03
N GLY A 56 -2.69 -27.20 20.20
CA GLY A 56 -1.37 -27.15 19.58
C GLY A 56 -1.44 -27.03 18.05
N LEU A 57 -2.54 -26.49 17.52
CA LEU A 57 -2.79 -26.36 16.07
C LEU A 57 -2.24 -25.06 15.49
N THR A 58 -1.91 -24.08 16.34
CA THR A 58 -1.38 -22.79 15.92
C THR A 58 -0.05 -22.52 16.58
N SER A 59 0.83 -21.80 15.89
CA SER A 59 2.12 -21.39 16.44
C SER A 59 1.94 -20.26 17.47
N HIS A 60 2.95 -20.04 18.32
CA HIS A 60 2.89 -18.93 19.27
C HIS A 60 2.83 -17.56 18.58
N SER A 61 3.53 -17.39 17.45
CA SER A 61 3.50 -16.15 16.67
C SER A 61 2.13 -15.87 16.06
N ASP A 62 1.49 -16.88 15.48
CA ASP A 62 0.16 -16.70 14.85
C ASP A 62 -0.92 -16.43 15.89
N ALA A 63 -0.80 -17.07 17.06
CA ALA A 63 -1.63 -16.78 18.22
C ALA A 63 -1.50 -15.31 18.67
N THR A 64 -0.27 -14.81 18.78
CA THR A 64 -0.01 -13.41 19.16
C THR A 64 -0.54 -12.43 18.12
N LEU A 65 -0.32 -12.69 16.83
CA LEU A 65 -0.82 -11.86 15.74
C LEU A 65 -2.35 -11.78 15.75
N THR A 66 -3.02 -12.93 15.83
CA THR A 66 -4.49 -12.99 15.87
C THR A 66 -5.04 -12.25 17.09
N GLN A 67 -4.37 -12.36 18.24
CA GLN A 67 -4.74 -11.59 19.43
C GLN A 67 -4.55 -10.09 19.24
N ASN A 68 -3.46 -9.65 18.59
CA ASN A 68 -3.23 -8.25 18.25
C ASN A 68 -4.33 -7.71 17.32
N GLN A 69 -4.72 -8.46 16.29
CA GLN A 69 -5.83 -8.10 15.40
C GLN A 69 -7.16 -7.96 16.16
N ILE A 70 -7.42 -8.87 17.11
CA ILE A 70 -8.61 -8.79 17.96
C ILE A 70 -8.54 -7.54 18.86
N ARG A 71 -7.37 -7.23 19.44
CA ARG A 71 -7.18 -6.00 20.23
C ARG A 71 -7.44 -4.76 19.38
N PHE A 72 -6.88 -4.71 18.17
CA PHE A 72 -7.07 -3.60 17.24
C PHE A 72 -8.54 -3.44 16.87
N GLY A 73 -9.22 -4.51 16.43
CA GLY A 73 -10.64 -4.44 16.09
C GLY A 73 -11.53 -4.03 17.27
N LEU A 74 -11.16 -4.41 18.49
CA LEU A 74 -11.85 -3.92 19.69
C LEU A 74 -11.57 -2.45 19.98
N LEU A 75 -10.34 -1.98 19.81
CA LEU A 75 -9.97 -0.58 20.02
C LEU A 75 -10.64 0.33 18.97
N ASP A 76 -10.74 -0.14 17.73
CA ASP A 76 -11.44 0.54 16.65
C ASP A 76 -12.93 0.66 16.96
N LEU A 77 -13.57 -0.46 17.35
CA LEU A 77 -14.96 -0.46 17.81
C LEU A 77 -15.21 0.50 18.97
N LEU A 78 -14.31 0.51 19.96
CA LEU A 78 -14.41 1.41 21.10
C LEU A 78 -14.32 2.87 20.67
N SER A 79 -13.36 3.18 19.80
CA SER A 79 -13.19 4.50 19.20
C SER A 79 -14.46 4.93 18.46
N GLU A 80 -15.05 4.05 17.65
CA GLU A 80 -16.28 4.32 16.92
C GLU A 80 -17.46 4.62 17.86
N ILE A 81 -17.61 3.85 18.95
CA ILE A 81 -18.67 4.06 19.93
C ILE A 81 -18.46 5.35 20.72
N GLU A 82 -17.24 5.60 21.21
CA GLU A 82 -16.88 6.79 22.00
C GLU A 82 -17.06 8.08 21.19
N THR A 83 -16.74 8.01 19.91
CA THR A 83 -16.86 9.15 19.01
C THR A 83 -18.25 9.28 18.38
N GLN A 84 -19.17 8.33 18.62
CA GLN A 84 -20.42 8.20 17.87
C GLN A 84 -20.18 8.26 16.35
N GLY A 85 -19.02 7.78 15.88
CA GLY A 85 -18.58 7.90 14.50
C GLY A 85 -17.96 9.24 14.10
N LYS A 86 -17.45 10.07 15.04
CA LYS A 86 -16.64 11.27 14.76
C LYS A 86 -15.23 11.15 15.32
N THR A 87 -14.41 10.30 14.74
CA THR A 87 -12.98 10.35 15.03
C THR A 87 -12.46 11.72 14.57
N THR A 88 -11.78 12.45 15.47
CA THR A 88 -11.30 13.81 15.22
C THR A 88 -9.78 13.79 15.09
N LEU A 89 -9.25 14.71 14.30
CA LEU A 89 -7.79 14.88 14.23
C LEU A 89 -7.17 15.16 15.60
N PRO A 90 -5.90 14.76 15.81
CA PRO A 90 -5.11 15.21 16.94
C PRO A 90 -5.18 16.73 17.11
N ARG A 91 -5.32 17.19 18.36
CA ARG A 91 -5.57 18.60 18.68
C ARG A 91 -4.52 19.55 18.08
N GLU A 92 -3.26 19.13 18.02
CA GLU A 92 -2.18 19.92 17.44
C GLU A 92 -2.35 20.12 15.93
N LEU A 93 -2.90 19.14 15.22
CA LEU A 93 -3.17 19.22 13.79
C LEU A 93 -4.42 20.06 13.52
N THR A 94 -5.47 19.93 14.34
CA THR A 94 -6.68 20.76 14.22
C THR A 94 -6.40 22.25 14.44
N GLN A 95 -5.36 22.59 15.21
CA GLN A 95 -4.96 23.98 15.43
C GLN A 95 -4.17 24.59 14.27
N ASN A 96 -3.63 23.74 13.37
CA ASN A 96 -2.72 24.15 12.28
C ASN A 96 -3.23 23.63 10.93
N LEU A 97 -4.50 23.87 10.63
CA LEU A 97 -5.13 23.41 9.39
C LEU A 97 -4.48 24.05 8.15
N LEU A 98 -4.24 23.22 7.15
CA LEU A 98 -3.73 23.63 5.84
C LEU A 98 -4.90 24.00 4.92
N THR A 99 -5.00 25.28 4.56
CA THR A 99 -6.12 25.82 3.75
C THR A 99 -5.73 26.24 2.33
N GLN A 100 -4.43 26.20 1.96
CA GLN A 100 -3.95 26.67 0.65
C GLN A 100 -2.88 25.77 0.01
N GLU A 101 -3.00 25.54 -1.29
CA GLU A 101 -2.11 24.68 -2.10
C GLU A 101 -0.61 24.98 -1.93
N ALA A 102 -0.24 26.27 -1.93
CA ALA A 102 1.16 26.70 -1.91
C ALA A 102 1.88 26.38 -0.58
N THR A 103 1.14 26.02 0.47
CA THR A 103 1.71 25.79 1.80
C THR A 103 2.07 24.34 2.05
N TRP A 104 1.28 23.39 1.54
CA TRP A 104 1.46 21.99 1.93
C TRP A 104 2.66 21.31 1.26
N THR A 105 2.97 21.64 0.00
CA THR A 105 4.14 21.07 -0.67
C THR A 105 5.45 21.56 -0.06
N GLU A 106 5.48 22.77 0.50
CA GLU A 106 6.66 23.27 1.20
C GLU A 106 6.90 22.50 2.51
N PHE A 107 5.86 22.12 3.26
CA PHE A 107 6.02 21.23 4.43
C PHE A 107 6.65 19.87 4.06
N LEU A 108 6.28 19.30 2.91
CA LEU A 108 6.92 18.06 2.43
C LEU A 108 8.38 18.29 2.04
N ARG A 109 8.68 19.44 1.44
CA ARG A 109 10.05 19.82 1.06
C ARG A 109 10.94 20.08 2.26
N GLU A 110 10.40 20.68 3.32
CA GLU A 110 11.09 20.86 4.59
C GLU A 110 11.44 19.50 5.21
N GLU A 111 10.53 18.53 5.17
CA GLU A 111 10.80 17.16 5.63
C GLU A 111 11.97 16.53 4.87
N PHE A 112 11.97 16.62 3.54
CA PHE A 112 13.05 16.10 2.71
C PHE A 112 14.41 16.73 3.02
N ARG A 113 14.45 18.05 3.24
CA ARG A 113 15.70 18.78 3.49
C ARG A 113 16.19 18.66 4.93
N GLY A 114 15.28 18.79 5.88
CA GLY A 114 15.59 18.87 7.30
C GLY A 114 15.86 17.50 7.91
N VAL A 115 15.05 16.49 7.57
CA VAL A 115 15.12 15.16 8.19
C VAL A 115 15.93 14.20 7.36
N LEU A 116 15.72 14.17 6.04
CA LEU A 116 16.36 13.19 5.15
C LEU A 116 17.62 13.72 4.45
N ASN A 117 17.92 15.02 4.56
CA ASN A 117 19.03 15.68 3.87
C ASN A 117 19.03 15.46 2.34
N ILE A 118 17.84 15.42 1.75
CA ILE A 118 17.61 15.23 0.32
C ILE A 118 17.47 16.59 -0.36
N SER A 119 18.31 16.86 -1.36
CA SER A 119 18.13 18.02 -2.22
C SER A 119 16.94 17.78 -3.16
N VAL A 120 15.93 18.65 -3.03
CA VAL A 120 14.70 18.66 -3.82
C VAL A 120 14.51 20.04 -4.43
N GLY A 121 13.93 20.05 -5.63
CA GLY A 121 13.58 21.26 -6.39
C GLY A 121 12.58 22.17 -5.68
N ARG A 122 12.18 23.25 -6.35
CA ARG A 122 11.25 24.25 -5.78
C ARG A 122 9.80 24.06 -6.25
N SER A 123 9.58 23.37 -7.37
CA SER A 123 8.23 23.20 -7.88
C SER A 123 7.49 22.07 -7.16
N SER A 124 6.18 22.23 -6.96
CA SER A 124 5.31 21.20 -6.37
C SER A 124 5.48 19.84 -7.05
N THR A 125 5.57 19.82 -8.38
CA THR A 125 5.77 18.59 -9.17
C THR A 125 7.10 17.89 -8.85
N GLN A 126 8.19 18.64 -8.67
CA GLN A 126 9.50 18.08 -8.28
C GLN A 126 9.50 17.56 -6.85
N ILE A 127 8.71 18.17 -5.96
CA ILE A 127 8.60 17.73 -4.56
C ILE A 127 7.84 16.41 -4.49
N ILE A 128 6.65 16.34 -5.11
CA ILE A 128 5.83 15.13 -5.04
C ILE A 128 6.44 13.94 -5.80
N SER A 129 7.28 14.17 -6.82
CA SER A 129 7.95 13.08 -7.54
C SER A 129 8.89 12.25 -6.67
N GLU A 130 9.37 12.79 -5.56
CA GLU A 130 10.25 12.07 -4.62
C GLU A 130 9.54 10.91 -3.90
N TYR A 131 8.19 10.90 -3.84
CA TYR A 131 7.42 9.77 -3.30
C TYR A 131 7.30 8.58 -4.28
N GLY A 132 7.79 8.73 -5.51
CA GLY A 132 7.68 7.72 -6.58
C GLY A 132 6.33 7.74 -7.32
N TRP A 133 6.27 7.12 -8.50
CA TRP A 133 5.13 7.21 -9.42
C TRP A 133 3.77 6.88 -8.80
N LEU A 134 3.74 5.86 -7.95
CA LEU A 134 2.50 5.29 -7.40
C LEU A 134 1.73 6.29 -6.54
N ILE A 135 2.44 7.24 -5.93
CA ILE A 135 1.87 8.30 -5.09
C ILE A 135 1.85 9.62 -5.89
N ALA A 136 2.96 9.94 -6.56
CA ALA A 136 3.14 11.22 -7.25
C ALA A 136 2.09 11.48 -8.33
N GLU A 137 1.63 10.45 -9.07
CA GLU A 137 0.61 10.61 -10.10
C GLU A 137 -0.73 11.11 -9.51
N ILE A 138 -1.14 10.56 -8.37
CA ILE A 138 -2.40 10.94 -7.72
C ILE A 138 -2.26 12.31 -7.05
N LEU A 139 -1.11 12.59 -6.43
CA LEU A 139 -0.82 13.93 -5.89
C LEU A 139 -0.79 15.00 -7.00
N ARG A 140 -0.36 14.65 -8.21
CA ARG A 140 -0.42 15.57 -9.35
C ARG A 140 -1.86 15.84 -9.78
N LYS A 141 -2.72 14.82 -9.80
CA LYS A 141 -4.16 15.00 -10.03
C LYS A 141 -4.80 15.86 -8.95
N LEU A 142 -4.39 15.69 -7.69
CA LEU A 142 -4.84 16.53 -6.59
C LEU A 142 -4.45 17.99 -6.84
N LEU A 143 -3.20 18.28 -7.16
CA LEU A 143 -2.74 19.65 -7.49
C LEU A 143 -3.53 20.26 -8.66
N THR A 144 -3.78 19.50 -9.73
CA THR A 144 -4.55 20.04 -10.87
C THR A 144 -6.01 20.28 -10.52
N THR A 145 -6.61 19.45 -9.67
CA THR A 145 -8.04 19.54 -9.35
C THR A 145 -8.32 20.57 -8.26
N GLN A 146 -7.39 20.80 -7.32
CA GLN A 146 -7.51 21.89 -6.35
C GLN A 146 -7.55 23.27 -7.03
N SER A 147 -6.85 23.43 -8.16
CA SER A 147 -6.90 24.66 -8.94
C SER A 147 -8.28 24.91 -9.59
N ASP A 148 -9.10 23.86 -9.70
CA ASP A 148 -10.46 23.87 -10.21
C ASP A 148 -11.46 23.55 -9.08
N ASN A 149 -11.80 24.57 -8.30
CA ASN A 149 -12.75 24.50 -7.17
C ASN A 149 -14.19 24.06 -7.55
N SER A 150 -14.46 23.71 -8.80
CA SER A 150 -15.78 23.28 -9.27
C SER A 150 -16.16 21.85 -8.86
N GLN A 151 -15.22 21.03 -8.39
CA GLN A 151 -15.46 19.60 -8.09
C GLN A 151 -14.90 19.14 -6.72
N PRO A 152 -15.38 19.69 -5.60
CA PRO A 152 -14.81 19.41 -4.27
C PRO A 152 -14.85 17.92 -3.88
N LEU A 153 -15.91 17.20 -4.23
CA LEU A 153 -16.02 15.77 -3.94
C LEU A 153 -14.98 14.93 -4.72
N ARG A 154 -14.62 15.35 -5.93
CA ARG A 154 -13.59 14.71 -6.74
C ARG A 154 -12.20 15.04 -6.22
N THR A 155 -11.97 16.28 -5.79
CA THR A 155 -10.74 16.65 -5.09
C THR A 155 -10.55 15.81 -3.83
N PHE A 156 -11.61 15.65 -3.04
CA PHE A 156 -11.60 14.81 -1.85
C PHE A 156 -11.33 13.33 -2.19
N SER A 157 -11.89 12.81 -3.29
CA SER A 157 -11.59 11.44 -3.73
C SER A 157 -10.12 11.24 -4.07
N TYR A 158 -9.46 12.22 -4.70
CA TYR A 158 -8.01 12.16 -4.93
C TYR A 158 -7.20 12.19 -3.63
N MET A 159 -7.62 12.94 -2.61
CA MET A 159 -6.97 12.90 -1.28
C MET A 159 -7.09 11.50 -0.66
N THR A 160 -8.28 10.88 -0.72
CA THR A 160 -8.48 9.53 -0.19
C THR A 160 -7.71 8.46 -0.95
N GLU A 161 -7.62 8.57 -2.28
CA GLU A 161 -6.87 7.62 -3.12
C GLU A 161 -5.35 7.82 -2.97
N ALA A 162 -4.88 9.04 -2.72
CA ALA A 162 -3.48 9.30 -2.42
C ALA A 162 -3.07 8.55 -1.15
N TRP A 163 -3.85 8.67 -0.08
CA TRP A 163 -3.61 7.92 1.15
C TRP A 163 -3.65 6.41 0.92
N GLN A 164 -4.70 5.88 0.29
CA GLN A 164 -4.81 4.44 -0.01
C GLN A 164 -3.64 3.93 -0.85
N SER A 165 -3.18 4.71 -1.84
CA SER A 165 -2.07 4.33 -2.70
C SER A 165 -0.73 4.30 -1.95
N THR A 166 -0.55 5.12 -0.92
CA THR A 166 0.63 5.01 -0.05
C THR A 166 0.62 3.71 0.74
N LEU A 167 -0.52 3.32 1.33
CA LEU A 167 -0.67 2.05 2.04
C LEU A 167 -0.44 0.85 1.13
N ARG A 168 -1.04 0.88 -0.07
CA ARG A 168 -0.83 -0.14 -1.11
C ARG A 168 0.65 -0.28 -1.45
N TYR A 169 1.36 0.84 -1.63
CA TYR A 169 2.79 0.82 -1.96
C TYR A 169 3.61 0.22 -0.81
N LEU A 170 3.39 0.64 0.43
CA LEU A 170 4.08 0.10 1.61
C LEU A 170 3.82 -1.41 1.77
N CYS A 171 2.57 -1.86 1.57
CA CYS A 171 2.23 -3.29 1.57
C CYS A 171 3.02 -4.03 0.51
N TYR A 172 3.11 -3.51 -0.72
CA TYR A 172 3.83 -4.20 -1.79
C TYR A 172 5.33 -4.27 -1.56
N ILE A 173 5.91 -3.23 -0.96
CA ILE A 173 7.29 -3.25 -0.51
C ILE A 173 7.48 -4.36 0.53
N GLN A 174 6.60 -4.43 1.54
CA GLN A 174 6.68 -5.44 2.58
C GLN A 174 6.49 -6.87 2.03
N ILE A 175 5.53 -7.09 1.14
CA ILE A 175 5.35 -8.37 0.45
C ILE A 175 6.59 -8.70 -0.38
N GLY A 176 7.12 -7.74 -1.15
CA GLY A 176 8.35 -7.94 -1.93
C GLY A 176 9.56 -8.33 -1.06
N GLN A 177 9.66 -7.79 0.15
CA GLN A 177 10.65 -8.22 1.15
C GLN A 177 10.38 -9.65 1.64
N LEU A 178 9.13 -9.99 1.98
CA LEU A 178 8.75 -11.32 2.46
C LEU A 178 8.98 -12.39 1.40
N LEU A 179 8.65 -12.14 0.14
CA LEU A 179 8.86 -13.09 -0.98
C LEU A 179 10.31 -13.52 -1.16
N ARG A 180 11.27 -12.74 -0.63
CA ARG A 180 12.70 -13.08 -0.66
C ARG A 180 13.13 -13.96 0.51
N ASN A 181 12.34 -14.01 1.57
CA ASN A 181 12.67 -14.74 2.78
C ASN A 181 12.15 -16.19 2.68
N PRO A 182 12.97 -17.19 3.08
CA PRO A 182 12.46 -18.53 3.31
C PRO A 182 11.34 -18.49 4.36
N GLY A 183 10.22 -19.18 4.12
CA GLY A 183 9.08 -19.20 5.03
C GLY A 183 8.01 -18.14 4.76
N ALA A 184 8.08 -17.43 3.62
CA ALA A 184 7.02 -16.51 3.21
C ALA A 184 5.63 -17.16 3.14
N ASP A 185 5.58 -18.45 2.81
CA ASP A 185 4.38 -19.30 2.77
C ASP A 185 3.73 -19.51 4.14
N GLN A 186 4.44 -19.21 5.23
CA GLN A 186 3.93 -19.32 6.59
C GLN A 186 3.21 -18.05 7.06
N ASN A 187 3.29 -16.93 6.31
CA ASN A 187 2.61 -15.71 6.70
C ASN A 187 1.13 -15.77 6.25
N PRO A 188 0.17 -15.87 7.20
CA PRO A 188 -1.25 -16.04 6.85
C PRO A 188 -1.83 -14.81 6.13
N ALA A 189 -1.40 -13.60 6.49
CA ALA A 189 -1.87 -12.37 5.85
C ALA A 189 -1.41 -12.26 4.40
N LEU A 190 -0.19 -12.70 4.09
CA LEU A 190 0.31 -12.81 2.72
C LEU A 190 -0.51 -13.83 1.92
N VAL A 191 -0.75 -15.01 2.48
CA VAL A 191 -1.54 -16.06 1.81
C VAL A 191 -2.97 -15.58 1.57
N GLU A 192 -3.61 -14.97 2.55
CA GLU A 192 -4.95 -14.39 2.42
C GLU A 192 -4.99 -13.32 1.33
N PHE A 193 -4.03 -12.39 1.32
CA PHE A 193 -3.92 -11.37 0.29
C PHE A 193 -3.76 -11.95 -1.12
N LEU A 194 -2.89 -12.96 -1.30
CA LEU A 194 -2.67 -13.58 -2.60
C LEU A 194 -3.85 -14.44 -3.07
N THR A 195 -4.62 -14.97 -2.12
CA THR A 195 -5.81 -15.79 -2.35
C THR A 195 -7.11 -15.00 -2.33
N LEU A 196 -7.06 -13.66 -2.36
CA LEU A 196 -8.22 -12.78 -2.53
C LEU A 196 -9.03 -13.23 -3.76
N GLN A 197 -10.03 -14.08 -3.51
CA GLN A 197 -10.77 -14.74 -4.58
C GLN A 197 -11.64 -13.71 -5.28
N LYS A 198 -11.61 -13.74 -6.61
CA LYS A 198 -12.67 -13.13 -7.41
C LYS A 198 -13.91 -14.01 -7.30
N ASN A 199 -14.69 -13.86 -6.23
CA ASN A 199 -16.10 -14.27 -6.25
C ASN A 199 -16.83 -13.40 -7.29
N ASP A 200 -17.98 -13.83 -7.81
CA ASP A 200 -18.73 -13.22 -8.93
C ASP A 200 -19.12 -11.72 -8.77
N SER A 201 -18.73 -11.05 -7.68
CA SER A 201 -18.84 -9.59 -7.55
C SER A 201 -17.86 -8.85 -8.47
N PRO A 202 -18.24 -7.68 -9.01
CA PRO A 202 -17.35 -6.86 -9.82
C PRO A 202 -16.09 -6.51 -9.03
N SER A 203 -14.92 -6.84 -9.60
CA SER A 203 -13.61 -6.74 -8.93
C SER A 203 -13.31 -5.35 -8.36
N THR A 204 -13.89 -4.31 -8.94
CA THR A 204 -13.71 -2.90 -8.55
C THR A 204 -14.27 -2.56 -7.17
N GLU A 205 -15.38 -3.15 -6.72
CA GLU A 205 -15.94 -2.82 -5.41
C GLU A 205 -15.09 -3.41 -4.28
N ARG A 206 -14.71 -4.68 -4.39
CA ARG A 206 -13.89 -5.34 -3.37
C ARG A 206 -12.50 -4.71 -3.27
N GLU A 207 -11.91 -4.34 -4.40
CA GLU A 207 -10.63 -3.63 -4.46
C GLU A 207 -10.69 -2.27 -3.73
N ALA A 208 -11.78 -1.51 -3.94
CA ALA A 208 -11.99 -0.26 -3.24
C ALA A 208 -12.19 -0.44 -1.73
N HIS A 209 -12.70 -1.59 -1.26
CA HIS A 209 -12.93 -1.82 0.17
C HIS A 209 -11.82 -2.63 0.85
N PHE A 210 -10.73 -2.98 0.14
CA PHE A 210 -9.65 -3.74 0.73
C PHE A 210 -8.90 -2.92 1.80
N ASP A 211 -8.71 -3.54 2.96
CA ASP A 211 -8.07 -2.92 4.12
C ASP A 211 -6.54 -3.11 4.07
N TYR A 212 -5.87 -2.21 3.34
CA TYR A 212 -4.41 -2.20 3.28
C TYR A 212 -3.77 -1.73 4.60
N LEU A 213 -4.50 -1.05 5.48
CA LEU A 213 -3.97 -0.63 6.78
C LEU A 213 -3.76 -1.86 7.66
N SER A 214 -4.79 -2.69 7.81
CA SER A 214 -4.70 -3.97 8.52
C SER A 214 -3.64 -4.89 7.91
N LEU A 215 -3.62 -5.01 6.57
CA LEU A 215 -2.59 -5.80 5.89
C LEU A 215 -1.17 -5.31 6.23
N LEU A 216 -0.93 -4.00 6.22
CA LEU A 216 0.40 -3.45 6.54
C LEU A 216 0.84 -3.81 7.95
N LEU A 217 -0.06 -3.68 8.94
CA LEU A 217 0.20 -4.05 10.33
C LEU A 217 0.54 -5.55 10.45
N ASP A 218 -0.20 -6.41 9.75
CA ASP A 218 -0.03 -7.87 9.83
C ASP A 218 1.26 -8.36 9.15
N LEU A 219 1.72 -7.69 8.09
CA LEU A 219 2.89 -8.11 7.33
C LEU A 219 4.23 -7.78 8.03
N VAL A 220 4.26 -6.81 8.94
CA VAL A 220 5.52 -6.37 9.59
C VAL A 220 5.97 -7.33 10.69
N ASP A 221 5.05 -7.99 11.40
CA ASP A 221 5.39 -8.92 12.49
C ASP A 221 6.26 -10.11 12.04
N TYR A 222 6.15 -10.50 10.77
CA TYR A 222 6.93 -11.58 10.13
C TYR A 222 8.24 -11.09 9.48
N GLY A 223 8.45 -9.78 9.39
CA GLY A 223 9.60 -9.15 8.73
C GLY A 223 10.88 -9.07 9.56
N LYS A 224 11.04 -9.87 10.63
CA LYS A 224 12.21 -9.89 11.53
C LYS A 224 13.47 -10.49 10.88
N ALA A 225 13.70 -10.20 9.60
CA ALA A 225 14.98 -10.43 8.96
C ALA A 225 16.04 -9.60 9.70
N SER A 226 17.25 -10.15 9.83
CA SER A 226 18.38 -9.46 10.49
C SER A 226 18.81 -8.17 9.77
N SER A 227 18.33 -7.94 8.55
CA SER A 227 18.56 -6.73 7.76
C SER A 227 17.38 -6.49 6.80
N PRO A 228 16.34 -5.73 7.19
CA PRO A 228 15.27 -5.34 6.27
C PRO A 228 15.81 -4.48 5.11
N PHE A 229 15.25 -4.66 3.92
CA PHE A 229 15.58 -3.81 2.76
C PHE A 229 15.20 -2.35 3.04
N MET A 230 14.05 -2.15 3.70
CA MET A 230 13.56 -0.85 4.15
C MET A 230 13.56 -0.76 5.69
N PRO A 231 14.66 -0.33 6.33
CA PRO A 231 14.78 -0.30 7.79
C PRO A 231 13.88 0.72 8.48
N GLU A 232 13.34 1.70 7.77
CA GLU A 232 12.44 2.72 8.33
C GLU A 232 11.03 2.14 8.59
N LEU A 233 10.62 1.15 7.80
CA LEU A 233 9.25 0.63 7.80
C LEU A 233 8.83 -0.03 9.13
N PRO A 234 9.66 -0.85 9.80
CA PRO A 234 9.30 -1.40 11.12
C PRO A 234 9.05 -0.32 12.17
N GLY A 235 9.87 0.75 12.20
CA GLY A 235 9.67 1.86 13.15
C GLY A 235 8.38 2.62 12.88
N PHE A 236 8.10 2.89 11.60
CA PHE A 236 6.83 3.50 11.18
C PHE A 236 5.63 2.65 11.59
N VAL A 237 5.65 1.34 11.37
CA VAL A 237 4.54 0.45 11.73
C VAL A 237 4.37 0.29 13.23
N LEU A 238 5.47 0.30 14.01
CA LEU A 238 5.38 0.33 15.47
C LEU A 238 4.69 1.60 15.98
N GLU A 239 5.02 2.76 15.42
CA GLU A 239 4.32 4.02 15.75
C GLU A 239 2.85 3.97 15.30
N LEU A 240 2.57 3.44 14.11
CA LEU A 240 1.22 3.29 13.56
C LEU A 240 0.35 2.37 14.41
N ALA A 241 0.93 1.36 15.07
CA ALA A 241 0.22 0.45 15.96
C ALA A 241 0.02 0.99 17.39
N ASP A 242 0.75 2.05 17.77
CA ASP A 242 0.58 2.68 19.09
C ASP A 242 -0.65 3.58 19.10
N THR A 243 -1.70 3.15 19.82
CA THR A 243 -2.96 3.89 19.96
C THR A 243 -2.82 5.28 20.57
N ASN A 244 -1.68 5.58 21.20
CA ASN A 244 -1.41 6.90 21.79
C ASN A 244 -0.63 7.81 20.83
N SER A 245 -0.21 7.31 19.66
CA SER A 245 0.51 8.10 18.68
C SER A 245 -0.45 8.97 17.86
N ASP A 246 0.05 10.13 17.45
CA ASP A 246 -0.67 10.98 16.49
C ASP A 246 -0.84 10.26 15.15
N LEU A 247 0.14 9.42 14.76
CA LEU A 247 0.09 8.65 13.53
C LEU A 247 -1.09 7.66 13.50
N TYR A 248 -1.34 6.94 14.59
CA TYR A 248 -2.50 6.05 14.72
C TYR A 248 -3.81 6.84 14.57
N SER A 249 -3.91 7.97 15.26
CA SER A 249 -5.10 8.82 15.24
C SER A 249 -5.36 9.39 13.84
N VAL A 250 -4.30 9.85 13.15
CA VAL A 250 -4.35 10.31 11.77
C VAL A 250 -4.77 9.19 10.82
N ALA A 251 -4.20 7.99 10.95
CA ALA A 251 -4.54 6.85 10.10
C ALA A 251 -6.00 6.44 10.25
N THR A 252 -6.51 6.38 11.48
CA THR A 252 -7.91 6.05 11.79
C THR A 252 -8.85 7.11 11.23
N PHE A 253 -8.51 8.39 11.39
CA PHE A 253 -9.27 9.50 10.82
C PHE A 253 -9.36 9.38 9.28
N LEU A 254 -8.22 9.18 8.61
CA LEU A 254 -8.16 9.02 7.16
C LEU A 254 -9.01 7.81 6.69
N ASP A 255 -8.90 6.68 7.37
CA ASP A 255 -9.67 5.47 7.04
C ASP A 255 -11.16 5.65 7.19
N GLN A 256 -11.59 6.19 8.34
CA GLN A 256 -13.00 6.43 8.61
C GLN A 256 -13.63 7.30 7.52
N HIS A 257 -12.98 8.41 7.17
CA HIS A 257 -13.52 9.34 6.18
C HIS A 257 -13.47 8.78 4.76
N ARG A 258 -12.48 7.94 4.44
CA ARG A 258 -12.46 7.17 3.18
C ARG A 258 -13.64 6.18 3.11
N ARG A 259 -13.91 5.43 4.18
CA ARG A 259 -15.07 4.51 4.24
C ARG A 259 -16.39 5.27 4.08
N ARG A 260 -16.53 6.42 4.74
CA ARG A 260 -17.69 7.32 4.56
C ARG A 260 -17.83 7.80 3.12
N LEU A 261 -16.73 8.13 2.43
CA LEU A 261 -16.75 8.52 1.02
C LEU A 261 -17.28 7.37 0.15
N LEU A 262 -16.73 6.17 0.31
CA LEU A 262 -17.14 4.98 -0.43
C LEU A 262 -18.60 4.60 -0.19
N ALA A 263 -19.08 4.81 1.03
CA ALA A 263 -20.48 4.59 1.39
C ALA A 263 -21.43 5.70 0.91
N GLY A 264 -20.92 6.79 0.32
CA GLY A 264 -21.72 7.95 -0.09
C GLY A 264 -22.29 8.74 1.11
N GLN A 265 -21.65 8.67 2.27
CA GLN A 265 -22.11 9.21 3.55
C GLN A 265 -21.43 10.53 3.94
N ILE A 266 -20.90 11.29 2.98
CA ILE A 266 -20.29 12.59 3.23
C ILE A 266 -21.30 13.70 2.93
N PRO A 267 -21.79 14.42 3.96
CA PRO A 267 -22.69 15.54 3.76
C PRO A 267 -21.98 16.67 3.01
N THR A 268 -22.60 17.17 1.93
CA THR A 268 -22.02 18.27 1.13
C THR A 268 -21.77 19.54 1.94
N ALA A 269 -22.56 19.79 2.98
CA ALA A 269 -22.41 20.96 3.84
C ALA A 269 -21.14 20.94 4.71
N GLU A 270 -20.65 19.75 5.09
CA GLU A 270 -19.45 19.57 5.92
C GLU A 270 -18.17 19.42 5.08
N LEU A 271 -18.33 19.25 3.75
CA LEU A 271 -17.24 18.88 2.86
C LEU A 271 -16.07 19.88 2.85
N PRO A 272 -16.27 21.22 2.86
CA PRO A 272 -15.14 22.16 2.84
C PRO A 272 -14.23 22.03 4.07
N GLU A 273 -14.81 22.03 5.28
CA GLU A 273 -14.06 21.88 6.53
C GLU A 273 -13.37 20.51 6.62
N LEU A 274 -14.09 19.46 6.22
CA LEU A 274 -13.53 18.12 6.16
C LEU A 274 -12.35 18.02 5.18
N MET A 275 -12.38 18.73 4.06
CA MET A 275 -11.28 18.72 3.09
C MET A 275 -10.01 19.34 3.68
N ASP A 276 -10.11 20.42 4.45
CA ASP A 276 -8.96 21.06 5.11
C ASP A 276 -8.37 20.16 6.21
N GLU A 277 -9.24 19.54 7.00
CA GLU A 277 -8.85 18.53 7.99
C GLU A 277 -8.15 17.34 7.33
N TYR A 278 -8.77 16.75 6.32
CA TYR A 278 -8.25 15.59 5.61
C TYR A 278 -6.94 15.90 4.89
N LEU A 279 -6.80 17.09 4.30
CA LEU A 279 -5.54 17.53 3.72
C LEU A 279 -4.45 17.60 4.79
N THR A 280 -4.71 18.26 5.93
CA THR A 280 -3.77 18.32 7.05
C THR A 280 -3.32 16.92 7.49
N ALA A 281 -4.28 16.00 7.64
CA ALA A 281 -4.05 14.61 8.00
C ALA A 281 -3.17 13.87 6.97
N LEU A 282 -3.50 14.01 5.69
CA LEU A 282 -2.76 13.42 4.58
C LEU A 282 -1.33 13.95 4.53
N ILE A 283 -1.10 15.24 4.77
CA ILE A 283 0.24 15.82 4.78
C ILE A 283 1.06 15.31 5.96
N HIS A 284 0.46 15.21 7.15
CA HIS A 284 1.11 14.57 8.30
C HIS A 284 1.53 13.13 7.95
N TRP A 285 0.63 12.36 7.34
CA TRP A 285 0.92 11.01 6.87
C TRP A 285 2.05 10.96 5.85
N LEU A 286 2.02 11.81 4.82
CA LEU A 286 3.06 11.88 3.78
C LEU A 286 4.44 12.19 4.38
N ARG A 287 4.52 13.09 5.35
CA ARG A 287 5.78 13.39 6.06
C ARG A 287 6.34 12.16 6.78
N LYS A 288 5.48 11.36 7.41
CA LYS A 288 5.87 10.13 8.12
C LYS A 288 6.41 9.05 7.18
N ILE A 289 6.02 9.06 5.91
CA ILE A 289 6.52 8.14 4.87
C ILE A 289 7.54 8.79 3.92
N ALA A 290 8.05 9.98 4.24
CA ALA A 290 9.01 10.70 3.39
C ALA A 290 10.28 9.88 3.12
N PHE A 291 10.61 8.90 3.98
CA PHE A 291 11.73 7.97 3.77
C PHE A 291 11.65 7.22 2.43
N LEU A 292 10.48 7.12 1.79
CA LEU A 292 10.33 6.57 0.44
C LEU A 292 11.20 7.29 -0.60
N ALA A 293 11.55 8.56 -0.36
CA ALA A 293 12.47 9.33 -1.21
C ALA A 293 13.91 8.79 -1.23
N LEU A 294 14.27 7.90 -0.30
CA LEU A 294 15.55 7.17 -0.31
C LEU A 294 15.57 6.00 -1.30
N TYR A 295 14.44 5.70 -1.95
CA TYR A 295 14.28 4.56 -2.84
C TYR A 295 13.88 5.01 -4.25
N ARG A 296 14.20 4.20 -5.26
CA ARG A 296 13.89 4.49 -6.67
C ARG A 296 13.20 3.32 -7.35
N LEU A 297 11.99 3.59 -7.83
CA LEU A 297 11.18 2.61 -8.56
C LEU A 297 11.56 2.66 -10.05
N VAL A 298 11.90 1.51 -10.62
CA VAL A 298 12.45 1.40 -11.98
C VAL A 298 11.74 0.28 -12.72
N SER A 299 11.46 0.52 -14.00
CA SER A 299 10.91 -0.47 -14.93
C SER A 299 12.03 -0.96 -15.85
N ILE A 300 12.26 -2.27 -15.89
CA ILE A 300 13.22 -2.92 -16.80
C ILE A 300 12.44 -3.40 -18.02
N LYS A 301 12.76 -2.86 -19.20
CA LYS A 301 12.02 -3.15 -20.44
C LYS A 301 12.57 -4.36 -21.19
N GLU A 302 13.86 -4.35 -21.49
CA GLU A 302 14.55 -5.40 -22.25
C GLU A 302 15.97 -5.64 -21.73
N ILE A 303 16.49 -6.85 -21.96
CA ILE A 303 17.87 -7.22 -21.65
C ILE A 303 18.49 -7.90 -22.88
N TYR A 304 19.54 -7.30 -23.43
CA TYR A 304 20.28 -7.86 -24.57
C TYR A 304 21.59 -8.49 -24.12
N LEU A 305 21.91 -9.67 -24.66
CA LEU A 305 23.23 -10.26 -24.47
C LEU A 305 24.19 -9.71 -25.54
N ASN A 306 25.13 -8.87 -25.11
CA ASN A 306 26.28 -8.47 -25.92
C ASN A 306 27.44 -9.43 -25.63
N TYR A 307 27.57 -10.44 -26.50
CA TYR A 307 28.63 -11.45 -26.42
C TYR A 307 29.56 -11.34 -27.63
N ARG A 308 30.86 -11.21 -27.36
CA ARG A 308 31.92 -11.37 -28.36
C ARG A 308 32.63 -12.69 -28.09
N ILE A 309 32.92 -13.47 -29.14
CA ILE A 309 33.64 -14.74 -29.03
C ILE A 309 34.98 -14.50 -28.31
N GLY A 310 35.21 -15.18 -27.18
CA GLY A 310 36.40 -15.00 -26.34
C GLY A 310 36.36 -13.83 -25.35
N GLY A 311 35.25 -13.10 -25.28
CA GLY A 311 35.04 -11.97 -24.37
C GLY A 311 34.11 -12.30 -23.19
N ILE A 312 34.12 -11.43 -22.18
CA ILE A 312 33.21 -11.48 -21.04
C ILE A 312 31.78 -11.17 -21.50
N GLN A 313 30.80 -11.98 -21.07
CA GLN A 313 29.38 -11.75 -21.34
C GLN A 313 28.92 -10.43 -20.71
N ARG A 314 28.28 -9.58 -21.52
CA ARG A 314 27.68 -8.32 -21.04
C ARG A 314 26.19 -8.32 -21.32
N PHE A 315 25.40 -8.01 -20.30
CA PHE A 315 23.96 -7.86 -20.40
C PHE A 315 23.64 -6.36 -20.44
N VAL A 316 23.07 -5.90 -21.54
CA VAL A 316 22.63 -4.51 -21.73
C VAL A 316 21.19 -4.43 -21.24
N HIS A 317 20.95 -3.68 -20.17
CA HIS A 317 19.64 -3.47 -19.60
C HIS A 317 19.09 -2.14 -20.09
N LEU A 318 17.88 -2.18 -20.65
CA LEU A 318 17.10 -1.01 -20.99
C LEU A 318 16.14 -0.72 -19.84
N PHE A 319 16.30 0.41 -19.16
CA PHE A 319 15.50 0.74 -17.97
C PHE A 319 15.00 2.19 -17.97
N GLY A 320 13.87 2.42 -17.31
CA GLY A 320 13.29 3.75 -17.14
C GLY A 320 12.85 3.95 -15.70
N GLU A 321 13.22 5.09 -15.12
CA GLU A 321 12.78 5.41 -13.77
C GLU A 321 11.31 5.85 -13.74
N LEU A 322 10.53 5.23 -12.85
CA LEU A 322 9.11 5.52 -12.66
C LEU A 322 8.95 6.74 -11.73
N HIS A 323 9.40 7.91 -12.18
CA HIS A 323 9.14 9.19 -11.49
C HIS A 323 9.23 10.41 -12.42
N SER A 324 9.92 10.29 -13.56
CA SER A 324 9.96 11.28 -14.64
C SER A 324 8.88 10.98 -15.69
N PHE A 325 8.19 12.01 -16.18
CA PHE A 325 7.54 11.90 -17.49
C PHE A 325 8.64 11.57 -18.50
N TYR A 326 8.45 10.55 -19.33
CA TYR A 326 9.26 10.41 -20.54
C TYR A 326 9.02 11.70 -21.34
N ASN A 327 10.03 12.58 -21.36
CA ASN A 327 9.88 13.94 -21.87
C ASN A 327 9.92 13.89 -23.39
N GLU A 328 8.79 14.22 -24.03
CA GLU A 328 8.65 14.36 -25.49
C GLU A 328 9.65 15.35 -26.15
N ALA A 329 10.43 16.10 -25.36
CA ALA A 329 11.33 17.15 -25.83
C ALA A 329 12.84 16.81 -25.73
N ALA A 330 13.23 15.58 -25.36
CA ALA A 330 14.64 15.17 -25.36
C ALA A 330 14.86 13.92 -26.22
N SER A 331 15.54 14.13 -27.35
CA SER A 331 16.20 13.15 -28.23
C SER A 331 16.17 11.67 -27.83
N ASP A 332 15.59 10.82 -28.70
CA ASP A 332 15.83 9.40 -29.02
C ASP A 332 16.25 8.33 -27.96
N GLU A 333 16.51 8.65 -26.68
CA GLU A 333 16.94 7.68 -25.67
C GLU A 333 16.27 7.99 -24.29
N GLU A 334 14.95 7.77 -24.20
CA GLU A 334 14.18 7.94 -22.94
C GLU A 334 14.33 6.78 -21.96
N TYR A 335 14.88 5.66 -22.42
CA TYR A 335 15.36 4.58 -21.58
C TYR A 335 16.88 4.66 -21.50
N SER A 336 17.41 4.59 -20.29
CA SER A 336 18.84 4.50 -20.10
C SER A 336 19.31 3.08 -20.39
N GLU A 337 20.39 2.96 -21.14
CA GLU A 337 21.07 1.68 -21.37
C GLU A 337 22.24 1.52 -20.40
N LYS A 338 22.27 0.41 -19.65
CA LYS A 338 23.42 0.06 -18.81
C LYS A 338 23.92 -1.33 -19.14
N SER A 339 25.21 -1.42 -19.49
CA SER A 339 25.89 -2.69 -19.72
C SER A 339 26.48 -3.23 -18.43
N ILE A 340 25.98 -4.38 -17.97
CA ILE A 340 26.41 -5.06 -16.75
C ILE A 340 27.17 -6.34 -17.13
N LYS A 341 28.30 -6.60 -16.49
CA LYS A 341 29.11 -7.81 -16.75
C LYS A 341 28.53 -8.99 -15.99
N GLU A 342 28.39 -10.13 -16.67
CA GLU A 342 28.14 -11.46 -16.08
C GLU A 342 26.84 -11.62 -15.24
N LYS A 343 26.00 -10.58 -15.13
CA LYS A 343 24.76 -10.60 -14.33
C LYS A 343 23.63 -9.88 -15.05
N PHE A 344 22.40 -10.35 -14.81
CA PHE A 344 21.17 -9.78 -15.37
C PHE A 344 20.05 -9.70 -14.32
N THR A 345 19.11 -8.79 -14.49
CA THR A 345 17.87 -8.70 -13.70
C THR A 345 16.72 -9.41 -14.40
N TYR A 346 15.53 -9.39 -13.83
CA TYR A 346 14.35 -9.90 -14.53
C TYR A 346 13.99 -8.98 -15.70
N ASN A 347 13.85 -9.56 -16.88
CA ASN A 347 13.28 -8.83 -18.01
C ASN A 347 11.82 -8.47 -17.71
N GLN A 348 11.35 -7.31 -18.18
CA GLN A 348 9.95 -6.86 -18.01
C GLN A 348 9.53 -6.79 -16.54
N SER A 349 10.40 -6.23 -15.69
CA SER A 349 10.23 -6.21 -14.23
C SER A 349 10.11 -4.81 -13.67
N VAL A 350 9.41 -4.69 -12.54
CA VAL A 350 9.38 -3.48 -11.72
C VAL A 350 10.25 -3.73 -10.49
N LEU A 351 11.30 -2.94 -10.35
CA LEU A 351 12.28 -3.06 -9.27
C LEU A 351 12.23 -1.80 -8.39
N LEU A 352 12.40 -1.99 -7.09
CA LEU A 352 12.64 -0.89 -6.16
C LEU A 352 14.08 -0.97 -5.68
N PHE A 353 14.86 0.04 -6.00
CA PHE A 353 16.25 0.19 -5.57
C PHE A 353 16.34 0.97 -4.27
N ARG A 354 17.31 0.59 -3.43
CA ARG A 354 17.69 1.34 -2.23
C ARG A 354 18.82 2.29 -2.59
N GLY A 355 18.51 3.58 -2.66
CA GLY A 355 19.42 4.63 -3.11
C GLY A 355 18.79 5.51 -4.20
N ARG A 356 19.39 6.67 -4.41
CA ARG A 356 18.93 7.66 -5.42
C ARG A 356 19.63 7.52 -6.77
N ASP A 357 20.81 6.89 -6.81
CA ASP A 357 21.57 6.68 -8.04
C ASP A 357 21.28 5.28 -8.59
N VAL A 358 20.38 5.22 -9.58
CA VAL A 358 19.96 3.95 -10.19
C VAL A 358 21.11 3.28 -10.94
N GLU A 359 22.01 4.03 -11.55
CA GLU A 359 23.16 3.47 -12.24
C GLU A 359 24.10 2.76 -11.27
N GLN A 360 24.41 3.39 -10.14
CA GLN A 360 25.21 2.78 -9.08
C GLN A 360 24.51 1.54 -8.51
N CYS A 361 23.19 1.57 -8.39
CA CYS A 361 22.41 0.41 -7.94
C CYS A 361 22.48 -0.75 -8.94
N LEU A 362 22.41 -0.47 -10.24
CA LEU A 362 22.55 -1.47 -11.30
C LEU A 362 23.96 -2.06 -11.34
N GLU A 363 25.00 -1.27 -11.09
CA GLU A 363 26.38 -1.78 -10.95
C GLU A 363 26.53 -2.77 -9.79
N ASN A 364 25.76 -2.55 -8.72
CA ASN A 364 25.76 -3.38 -7.52
C ASN A 364 24.62 -4.41 -7.48
N ILE A 365 23.99 -4.73 -8.61
CA ILE A 365 22.84 -5.65 -8.69
C ILE A 365 23.09 -7.05 -8.10
N GLY A 366 24.36 -7.42 -7.92
CA GLY A 366 24.76 -8.66 -7.27
C GLY A 366 24.54 -8.68 -5.76
N ASP A 367 24.44 -7.53 -5.11
CA ASP A 367 24.09 -7.44 -3.70
C ASP A 367 22.56 -7.54 -3.57
N PRO A 368 22.05 -8.60 -2.90
CA PRO A 368 20.62 -8.76 -2.72
C PRO A 368 20.01 -7.59 -1.91
N ASN A 369 20.79 -6.79 -1.17
CA ASN A 369 20.26 -5.65 -0.42
C ASN A 369 20.07 -4.38 -1.27
N THR A 370 20.53 -4.38 -2.52
CA THR A 370 20.45 -3.19 -3.39
C THR A 370 19.04 -3.00 -3.98
N PHE A 371 18.25 -4.07 -4.16
CA PHE A 371 16.90 -3.96 -4.71
C PHE A 371 15.94 -5.04 -4.21
N ILE A 372 14.64 -4.78 -4.35
CA ILE A 372 13.58 -5.79 -4.30
C ILE A 372 12.80 -5.78 -5.61
N SER A 373 12.28 -6.94 -6.01
CA SER A 373 11.37 -7.02 -7.16
C SER A 373 9.94 -6.85 -6.69
N LEU A 374 9.21 -5.95 -7.35
CA LEU A 374 7.78 -5.74 -7.15
C LEU A 374 6.93 -6.27 -8.32
N SER A 375 7.55 -6.83 -9.36
CA SER A 375 6.90 -7.33 -10.59
C SER A 375 5.69 -8.25 -10.39
N PRO A 376 5.65 -9.10 -9.34
CA PRO A 376 4.45 -9.90 -9.10
C PRO A 376 3.22 -9.08 -8.69
N LEU A 377 3.46 -7.92 -8.07
CA LEU A 377 2.45 -7.02 -7.51
C LEU A 377 2.22 -5.77 -8.37
N LEU A 378 3.23 -5.36 -9.13
CA LEU A 378 3.26 -4.18 -9.98
C LEU A 378 3.69 -4.56 -11.38
N ILE A 379 2.92 -4.14 -12.37
CA ILE A 379 3.25 -4.36 -13.78
C ILE A 379 3.29 -3.02 -14.48
N ASP A 380 4.35 -2.77 -15.23
CA ASP A 380 4.34 -1.73 -16.25
C ASP A 380 3.92 -2.34 -17.57
N GLN A 381 2.69 -2.08 -18.02
CA GLN A 381 2.20 -2.62 -19.30
C GLN A 381 3.01 -2.06 -20.48
N SER A 382 3.61 -0.88 -20.34
CA SER A 382 4.36 -0.23 -21.42
C SER A 382 5.60 -1.02 -21.83
N VAL A 383 6.20 -1.81 -20.92
CA VAL A 383 7.37 -2.66 -21.24
C VAL A 383 7.03 -3.85 -22.16
N PHE A 384 5.75 -4.21 -22.26
CA PHE A 384 5.29 -5.26 -23.17
C PHE A 384 4.97 -4.70 -24.56
N SER A 385 4.79 -3.37 -24.67
CA SER A 385 4.48 -2.72 -25.92
C SER A 385 5.69 -2.75 -26.87
N GLY A 386 5.42 -2.84 -28.18
CA GLY A 386 6.47 -2.74 -29.20
C GLY A 386 6.87 -1.30 -29.51
N LYS A 387 6.30 -0.30 -28.81
CA LYS A 387 6.56 1.11 -29.10
C LYS A 387 7.81 1.58 -28.32
N PRO A 388 8.69 2.37 -28.94
CA PRO A 388 9.88 2.90 -28.27
C PRO A 388 9.51 3.93 -27.19
N THR A 389 8.59 4.84 -27.48
CA THR A 389 8.13 5.91 -26.56
C THR A 389 6.73 5.59 -26.01
N GLN A 390 6.59 5.56 -24.68
CA GLN A 390 5.29 5.40 -24.04
C GLN A 390 5.34 5.79 -22.56
N THR A 391 4.44 6.66 -22.10
CA THR A 391 4.19 6.92 -20.67
C THR A 391 4.00 5.61 -19.89
N PRO A 392 4.58 5.45 -18.68
CA PRO A 392 4.44 4.19 -17.94
C PRO A 392 2.96 3.92 -17.66
N GLU A 393 2.51 2.71 -17.99
CA GLU A 393 1.14 2.26 -17.73
C GLU A 393 1.20 1.25 -16.59
N ILE A 394 1.20 1.76 -15.35
CA ILE A 394 1.40 0.93 -14.16
C ILE A 394 0.07 0.34 -13.68
N TYR A 395 0.07 -0.97 -13.46
CA TYR A 395 -1.02 -1.74 -12.91
C TYR A 395 -0.59 -2.39 -11.60
N TYR A 396 -1.51 -2.51 -10.65
CA TYR A 396 -1.30 -3.20 -9.38
C TYR A 396 -2.17 -4.44 -9.24
N PHE A 397 -1.66 -5.44 -8.52
CA PHE A 397 -2.32 -6.71 -8.26
C PHE A 397 -3.60 -6.50 -7.44
N THR A 398 -4.70 -7.09 -7.91
CA THR A 398 -6.02 -7.01 -7.26
C THR A 398 -6.61 -8.36 -6.89
N GLY A 399 -5.93 -9.45 -7.25
CA GLY A 399 -6.32 -10.81 -6.88
C GLY A 399 -6.03 -11.84 -7.96
N SER A 400 -6.31 -13.10 -7.64
CA SER A 400 -6.12 -14.24 -8.53
C SER A 400 -7.29 -15.23 -8.41
N THR A 401 -7.43 -16.11 -9.40
CA THR A 401 -8.25 -17.30 -9.25
C THR A 401 -7.54 -18.32 -8.37
N SER A 402 -8.29 -19.19 -7.68
CA SER A 402 -7.72 -20.21 -6.78
C SER A 402 -6.72 -21.16 -7.46
N ASP A 403 -6.86 -21.37 -8.76
CA ASP A 403 -5.97 -22.18 -9.59
C ASP A 403 -4.88 -21.39 -10.31
N TRP A 404 -4.76 -20.08 -10.02
CA TRP A 404 -3.85 -19.13 -10.66
C TRP A 404 -3.96 -19.08 -12.20
N ARG A 405 -5.04 -19.59 -12.81
CA ARG A 405 -5.24 -19.47 -14.27
C ARG A 405 -5.48 -18.04 -14.72
N GLN A 406 -5.94 -17.19 -13.82
CA GLN A 406 -6.16 -15.79 -14.08
C GLN A 406 -5.66 -14.94 -12.91
N VAL A 407 -4.87 -13.93 -13.24
CA VAL A 407 -4.41 -12.89 -12.31
C VAL A 407 -4.94 -11.55 -12.78
N SER A 408 -5.50 -10.78 -11.86
CA SER A 408 -6.12 -9.50 -12.15
C SER A 408 -5.30 -8.34 -11.58
N TYR A 409 -5.25 -7.28 -12.35
CA TYR A 409 -4.61 -6.03 -11.99
C TYR A 409 -5.51 -4.85 -12.34
N ALA A 410 -5.42 -3.79 -11.55
CA ALA A 410 -6.07 -2.51 -11.81
C ALA A 410 -5.04 -1.44 -12.14
N HIS A 411 -5.41 -0.51 -13.00
CA HIS A 411 -4.52 0.58 -13.41
C HIS A 411 -4.42 1.63 -12.30
N PHE A 412 -3.21 2.09 -11.97
CA PHE A 412 -2.99 3.07 -10.89
C PHE A 412 -3.70 4.41 -11.11
N LYS A 413 -3.99 4.76 -12.37
CA LYS A 413 -4.69 6.02 -12.67
C LYS A 413 -6.21 5.90 -12.57
N ASN A 414 -6.74 4.73 -12.20
CA ASN A 414 -8.17 4.55 -11.98
C ASN A 414 -8.67 5.53 -10.91
N GLU A 415 -9.87 6.08 -11.14
CA GLU A 415 -10.52 6.96 -10.19
C GLU A 415 -11.39 6.15 -9.23
N LEU A 416 -11.49 6.62 -7.98
CA LEU A 416 -12.40 6.05 -7.00
C LEU A 416 -13.84 6.24 -7.49
N PRO A 417 -14.66 5.17 -7.58
CA PRO A 417 -16.06 5.31 -7.98
C PRO A 417 -16.84 6.01 -6.88
N LEU A 418 -17.18 7.29 -7.08
CA LEU A 418 -17.93 8.12 -6.12
C LEU A 418 -19.45 7.81 -6.09
N SER A 419 -19.94 7.05 -7.07
CA SER A 419 -21.31 6.57 -7.17
C SER A 419 -21.30 5.07 -7.44
N GLN A 420 -22.38 4.35 -7.11
CA GLN A 420 -22.56 2.95 -7.50
C GLN A 420 -22.50 2.86 -9.03
N GLY A 421 -21.34 2.52 -9.58
CA GLY A 421 -21.14 2.52 -11.01
C GLY A 421 -19.69 2.28 -11.42
N PHE A 422 -19.54 1.51 -12.49
CA PHE A 422 -18.29 1.37 -13.20
C PHE A 422 -17.94 2.68 -13.91
N LEU A 423 -16.75 3.23 -13.65
CA LEU A 423 -16.20 4.35 -14.43
C LEU A 423 -15.60 3.80 -15.73
N PRO A 424 -16.10 4.18 -16.92
CA PRO A 424 -15.59 3.66 -18.19
C PRO A 424 -14.11 3.99 -18.46
N SER A 425 -13.58 5.02 -17.79
CA SER A 425 -12.17 5.40 -17.83
C SER A 425 -11.27 4.44 -17.04
N ASN A 426 -11.83 3.66 -16.11
CA ASN A 426 -11.05 2.72 -15.31
C ASN A 426 -10.63 1.53 -16.16
N LYS A 427 -9.33 1.27 -16.17
CA LYS A 427 -8.71 0.17 -16.91
C LYS A 427 -8.41 -1.00 -15.96
N SER A 428 -8.51 -2.21 -16.48
CA SER A 428 -8.02 -3.42 -15.81
C SER A 428 -7.16 -4.22 -16.77
N LEU A 429 -6.19 -4.93 -16.22
CA LEU A 429 -5.36 -5.87 -16.94
C LEU A 429 -5.62 -7.24 -16.36
N THR A 430 -5.94 -8.20 -17.23
CA THR A 430 -6.12 -9.59 -16.85
C THR A 430 -5.06 -10.42 -17.54
N ILE A 431 -4.28 -11.15 -16.75
CA ILE A 431 -3.26 -12.08 -17.24
C ILE A 431 -3.83 -13.48 -17.11
N GLN A 432 -4.08 -14.11 -18.25
CA GLN A 432 -4.58 -15.48 -18.32
C GLN A 432 -3.43 -16.46 -18.52
N PHE A 433 -3.68 -17.74 -18.29
CA PHE A 433 -2.78 -18.82 -18.66
C PHE A 433 -2.45 -18.83 -20.17
N GLN A 434 -3.39 -18.38 -21.02
CA GLN A 434 -3.20 -18.23 -22.46
C GLN A 434 -3.72 -16.86 -22.92
N ASN A 435 -2.81 -15.90 -23.11
CA ASN A 435 -3.10 -14.57 -23.63
C ASN A 435 -2.91 -14.57 -25.15
N ARG A 436 -3.99 -14.78 -25.91
CA ARG A 436 -3.95 -14.85 -27.39
C ARG A 436 -3.56 -13.51 -28.01
N ASP A 437 -4.11 -12.42 -27.49
CA ASP A 437 -3.90 -11.08 -28.05
C ASP A 437 -2.55 -10.46 -27.64
N HIS A 438 -1.98 -10.94 -26.53
CA HIS A 438 -0.69 -10.46 -26.00
C HIS A 438 0.20 -11.62 -25.54
N PRO A 439 0.85 -12.36 -26.48
CA PRO A 439 1.64 -13.54 -26.15
C PRO A 439 2.79 -13.31 -25.16
N LYS A 440 3.34 -12.09 -25.10
CA LYS A 440 4.39 -11.72 -24.12
C LYS A 440 3.91 -11.87 -22.67
N LEU A 441 2.60 -11.70 -22.41
CA LEU A 441 2.01 -11.89 -21.07
C LEU A 441 2.00 -13.36 -20.61
N ASN A 442 2.19 -14.33 -21.52
CA ASN A 442 2.32 -15.74 -21.14
C ASN A 442 3.60 -15.99 -20.34
N GLY A 443 4.69 -15.29 -20.67
CA GLY A 443 5.93 -15.34 -19.89
C GLY A 443 5.75 -14.76 -18.49
N LEU A 444 5.03 -13.65 -18.39
CA LEU A 444 4.66 -13.05 -17.12
C LEU A 444 3.76 -13.98 -16.28
N HIS A 445 2.73 -14.59 -16.88
CA HIS A 445 1.88 -15.58 -16.20
C HIS A 445 2.69 -16.71 -15.58
N LYS A 446 3.63 -17.27 -16.36
CA LYS A 446 4.54 -18.31 -15.88
C LYS A 446 5.37 -17.84 -14.68
N HIS A 447 5.93 -16.63 -14.74
CA HIS A 447 6.68 -16.05 -13.63
C HIS A 447 5.81 -15.84 -12.39
N LEU A 448 4.60 -15.29 -12.53
CA LEU A 448 3.66 -15.10 -11.43
C LEU A 448 3.33 -16.44 -10.74
N LYS A 449 3.12 -17.48 -11.53
CA LYS A 449 2.89 -18.82 -11.02
C LYS A 449 4.11 -19.35 -10.25
N GLU A 450 5.32 -19.20 -10.79
CA GLU A 450 6.55 -19.63 -10.10
C GLU A 450 6.75 -18.91 -8.76
N VAL A 451 6.41 -17.62 -8.67
CA VAL A 451 6.57 -16.83 -7.44
C VAL A 451 5.47 -17.11 -6.41
N PHE A 452 4.19 -17.17 -6.84
CA PHE A 452 3.06 -17.23 -5.91
C PHE A 452 2.49 -18.62 -5.64
N GLU A 453 2.62 -19.57 -6.57
CA GLU A 453 2.10 -20.93 -6.39
C GLU A 453 2.67 -21.64 -5.15
N PRO A 454 3.97 -21.53 -4.81
CA PRO A 454 4.51 -22.13 -3.59
C PRO A 454 3.82 -21.63 -2.32
N LEU A 455 3.37 -20.38 -2.29
CA LEU A 455 2.77 -19.71 -1.13
C LEU A 455 1.32 -20.13 -0.90
N THR A 456 0.64 -20.62 -1.94
CA THR A 456 -0.76 -21.02 -1.86
C THR A 456 -0.95 -22.51 -1.66
N ARG A 457 0.12 -23.29 -1.74
CA ARG A 457 0.14 -24.72 -1.41
C ARG A 457 0.32 -24.94 0.09
N VAL A 458 -0.52 -24.32 0.91
CA VAL A 458 -0.62 -24.75 2.32
C VAL A 458 -1.25 -26.14 2.32
N ARG A 459 -0.51 -27.12 2.84
CA ARG A 459 -0.90 -28.52 2.95
C ARG A 459 -2.17 -28.65 3.80
N PRO A 460 -3.13 -29.50 3.41
CA PRO A 460 -4.31 -29.79 4.23
C PRO A 460 -3.95 -30.39 5.60
#